data_AF-A0A913XTV6-F1
#
_entry.id   AF-A0A913XTV6-F1
#
_cell.length_a   1.000
_cell.length_b   1.000
_cell.length_c   1.000
_cell.angle_alpha   90.00
_cell.angle_beta   90.00
_cell.angle_gamma   90.00
#
_symmetry.space_group_name_H-M   'P 1'
#
loop_
_entity.id
_entity.type
_entity.pdbx_description
1 polymer ?
#
loop_
_entity_poly.entity_id
_entity_poly.type
_entity_poly.pdbx_seq_one_letter_code
_entity_poly.pdbx_strand_id
1 'polypeptide(L)'
;MAEIENSSWQTQFSTLRERVEYAFNNSLFCDIEFTVEDSNGDKVALSANKFILSVSSPVFETMFQGKLAEQGPQIHLPDCTKDGLQEMLRFLHSDGVNLTGSNVMEVLYLADKYMLPLLQDKCYEYLADNLTPDDVFTVLPQAQQLNNTRAEELCWNVVDFQTHQAVTSKAFLNISRVVEASS
;
A
#
# COMPACT_ATOMS: atom_id res chain seq x y z
N MET A 1 27.32 -14.59 16.60
CA MET A 1 27.36 -13.15 16.95
C MET A 1 28.40 -12.53 16.02
N ALA A 2 27.96 -12.00 14.88
CA ALA A 2 28.86 -11.29 13.98
C ALA A 2 29.07 -9.88 14.53
N GLU A 3 30.34 -9.50 14.61
CA GLU A 3 30.82 -8.21 15.07
C GLU A 3 30.19 -7.09 14.23
N ILE A 4 29.45 -6.19 14.88
CA ILE A 4 29.11 -4.90 14.31
C ILE A 4 30.41 -4.09 14.38
N GLU A 5 31.28 -4.27 13.37
CA GLU A 5 32.28 -3.27 13.08
C GLU A 5 31.57 -1.93 12.92
N ASN A 6 32.19 -0.92 13.51
CA ASN A 6 31.75 0.46 13.66
C ASN A 6 31.59 1.14 12.28
N SER A 7 30.65 0.66 11.48
CA SER A 7 30.34 1.16 10.15
C SER A 7 29.68 2.50 10.36
N SER A 8 30.42 3.57 10.10
CA SER A 8 29.89 4.92 9.94
C SER A 8 29.05 4.99 8.66
N TRP A 9 28.05 4.10 8.53
CA TRP A 9 27.24 3.87 7.34
C TRP A 9 26.55 5.16 6.89
N GLN A 10 26.24 6.05 7.84
CA GLN A 10 25.67 7.37 7.55
C GLN A 10 26.56 8.18 6.60
N THR A 11 27.88 8.00 6.66
CA THR A 11 28.86 8.69 5.80
C THR A 11 28.99 8.08 4.40
N GLN A 12 28.37 6.92 4.16
CA GLN A 12 28.41 6.21 2.88
C GLN A 12 27.28 6.63 1.92
N PHE A 13 26.28 7.35 2.42
CA PHE A 13 25.10 7.78 1.65
C PHE A 13 25.07 9.29 1.47
N SER A 14 24.73 9.74 0.27
CA SER A 14 24.79 11.15 -0.11
C SER A 14 23.53 11.90 0.34
N THR A 15 22.39 11.23 0.34
CA THR A 15 21.08 11.85 0.61
C THR A 15 20.49 11.40 1.95
N LEU A 16 19.59 12.21 2.50
CA LEU A 16 18.81 11.80 3.67
C LEU A 16 17.92 10.59 3.35
N ARG A 17 17.31 10.58 2.15
CA ARG A 17 16.48 9.48 1.64
C ARG A 17 17.19 8.13 1.74
N GLU A 18 18.39 8.02 1.18
CA GLU A 18 19.19 6.78 1.22
C GLU A 18 19.49 6.35 2.67
N ARG A 19 19.75 7.31 3.57
CA ARG A 19 20.01 6.98 4.98
C ARG A 19 18.77 6.49 5.72
N VAL A 20 17.62 7.11 5.47
CA VAL A 20 16.34 6.71 6.06
C VAL A 20 15.91 5.35 5.51
N GLU A 21 16.06 5.12 4.22
CA GLU A 21 15.82 3.82 3.59
C GLU A 21 16.74 2.72 4.15
N TYR A 22 18.04 3.02 4.33
CA TYR A 22 18.96 2.09 4.99
C TYR A 22 18.54 1.79 6.43
N ALA A 23 18.17 2.82 7.20
CA ALA A 23 17.69 2.64 8.57
C ALA A 23 16.43 1.77 8.61
N PHE A 24 15.46 2.01 7.73
CA PHE A 24 14.23 1.23 7.61
C PHE A 24 14.51 -0.24 7.26
N ASN A 25 15.33 -0.51 6.24
CA ASN A 25 15.65 -1.86 5.80
C ASN A 25 16.43 -2.69 6.85
N ASN A 26 17.05 -2.02 7.82
CA ASN A 26 17.80 -2.65 8.92
C ASN A 26 17.10 -2.50 10.29
N SER A 27 15.84 -2.06 10.31
CA SER A 27 15.04 -1.82 11.52
C SER A 27 15.75 -0.95 12.57
N LEU A 28 16.51 0.06 12.14
CA LEU A 28 17.23 0.97 13.02
C LEU A 28 16.30 2.07 13.54
N PHE A 29 16.48 2.41 14.82
CA PHE A 29 15.76 3.50 15.51
C PHE A 29 14.23 3.32 15.55
N CYS A 30 13.71 2.12 15.27
CA CYS A 30 12.27 1.86 15.30
C CYS A 30 11.71 2.01 16.71
N ASP A 31 10.58 2.69 16.82
CA ASP A 31 9.87 3.00 18.06
C ASP A 31 8.37 2.66 17.98
N ILE A 32 7.96 1.97 16.91
CA ILE A 32 6.64 1.38 16.71
C ILE A 32 6.72 0.09 15.90
N GLU A 33 5.82 -0.85 16.18
CA GLU A 33 5.62 -2.08 15.42
C GLU A 33 4.14 -2.23 15.02
N PHE A 34 3.90 -2.63 13.77
CA PHE A 34 2.58 -2.99 13.27
C PHE A 34 2.45 -4.50 13.14
N THR A 35 1.39 -5.07 13.69
CA THR A 35 1.12 -6.52 13.57
C THR A 35 0.02 -6.77 12.56
N VAL A 36 0.35 -7.59 11.57
CA VAL A 36 -0.49 -7.98 10.43
C VAL A 36 -0.39 -9.48 10.20
N GLU A 37 -1.32 -10.04 9.43
CA GLU A 37 -1.24 -11.43 8.98
C GLU A 37 -0.50 -11.50 7.64
N ASP A 38 0.36 -12.51 7.49
CA ASP A 38 0.97 -12.83 6.20
C ASP A 38 0.08 -13.76 5.36
N SER A 39 0.57 -14.17 4.19
CA SER A 39 -0.17 -15.05 3.28
C SER A 39 -0.51 -16.42 3.86
N ASN A 40 0.15 -16.86 4.93
CA ASN A 40 -0.10 -18.13 5.61
C ASN A 40 -1.04 -17.98 6.80
N GLY A 41 -1.46 -16.75 7.14
CA GLY A 41 -2.23 -16.43 8.34
C GLY A 41 -1.36 -16.31 9.60
N ASP A 42 -0.03 -16.30 9.45
CA ASP A 42 0.88 -16.10 10.57
C ASP A 42 0.97 -14.61 10.92
N LYS A 43 1.00 -14.31 12.22
CA LYS A 43 1.18 -12.93 12.70
C LYS A 43 2.63 -12.50 12.51
N VAL A 44 2.82 -11.40 11.77
CA VAL A 44 4.13 -10.80 11.50
C VAL A 44 4.13 -9.36 12.00
N ALA A 45 5.26 -8.94 12.59
CA ALA A 45 5.50 -7.57 13.02
C ALA A 45 6.35 -6.81 11.99
N LEU A 46 5.94 -5.59 11.65
CA LEU A 46 6.69 -4.66 10.81
C LEU A 46 7.05 -3.42 11.65
N SER A 47 8.35 -3.20 11.85
CA SER A 47 8.85 -2.07 12.63
C SER A 47 8.97 -0.80 11.78
N ALA A 48 8.74 0.36 12.38
CA ALA A 48 8.84 1.66 11.71
C ALA A 48 9.24 2.78 12.69
N ASN A 49 9.41 4.01 12.17
CA ASN A 49 9.75 5.19 12.96
C ASN A 49 8.56 6.17 13.05
N LYS A 50 8.02 6.39 14.24
CA LYS A 50 6.88 7.30 14.49
C LYS A 50 7.11 8.68 13.90
N PHE A 51 8.32 9.23 14.03
CA PHE A 51 8.67 10.52 13.43
C PHE A 51 8.44 10.56 11.92
N ILE A 52 8.97 9.59 11.18
CA ILE A 52 8.83 9.50 9.71
C ILE A 52 7.36 9.35 9.31
N LEU A 53 6.62 8.50 10.04
CA LEU A 53 5.20 8.29 9.78
C LEU A 53 4.38 9.56 10.04
N SER A 54 4.62 10.25 11.17
CA SER A 54 3.91 11.48 11.54
C SER A 54 4.18 12.64 10.58
N VAL A 55 5.42 12.83 10.11
CA VAL A 55 5.70 13.91 9.14
C VAL A 55 5.11 13.62 7.75
N SER A 56 4.83 12.35 7.46
CA SER A 56 4.34 11.92 6.15
C SER A 56 2.82 11.79 6.08
N SER A 57 2.13 11.66 7.22
CA SER A 57 0.68 11.45 7.27
C SER A 57 0.03 12.13 8.47
N PRO A 58 -1.00 12.97 8.25
CA PRO A 58 -1.78 13.55 9.35
C PRO A 58 -2.55 12.48 10.15
N VAL A 59 -2.85 11.32 9.56
CA VAL A 59 -3.46 10.19 10.28
C VAL A 59 -2.47 9.63 11.29
N PHE A 60 -1.21 9.39 10.88
CA PHE A 60 -0.18 8.91 11.80
C PHE A 60 0.21 9.96 12.85
N GLU A 61 0.27 11.25 12.50
CA GLU A 61 0.44 12.33 13.48
C GLU A 61 -0.65 12.26 14.56
N THR A 62 -1.92 12.18 14.15
CA THR A 62 -3.05 12.08 15.07
C THR A 62 -3.00 10.79 15.88
N MET A 63 -2.62 9.67 15.27
CA MET A 63 -2.51 8.37 15.92
C MET A 63 -1.47 8.37 17.06
N PHE A 64 -0.35 9.06 16.89
CA PHE A 64 0.76 9.07 17.85
C PHE A 64 0.77 10.27 18.80
N GLN A 65 0.16 11.40 18.42
CA GLN A 65 0.22 12.65 19.17
C GLN A 65 -1.16 13.20 19.56
N GLY A 66 -2.25 12.55 19.11
CA GLY A 66 -3.61 12.94 19.43
C GLY A 66 -3.98 12.74 20.91
N LYS A 67 -5.12 13.31 21.31
CA LYS A 67 -5.63 13.21 22.70
C LYS A 67 -5.92 11.78 23.15
N LEU A 68 -6.13 10.87 22.20
CA LEU A 68 -6.34 9.43 22.39
C LEU A 68 -5.18 8.62 21.80
N ALA A 69 -3.97 9.21 21.75
CA ALA A 69 -2.82 8.59 21.10
C ALA A 69 -2.54 7.19 21.65
N GLU A 70 -2.26 6.27 20.73
CA GLU A 70 -1.84 4.92 21.05
C GLU A 70 -0.51 4.97 21.82
N GLN A 71 -0.56 4.56 23.09
CA GLN A 71 0.61 4.59 23.99
C GLN A 71 1.46 3.31 23.86
N GLY A 72 0.95 2.29 23.16
CA GLY A 72 1.63 1.01 22.98
C GLY A 72 2.78 1.08 21.96
N PRO A 73 3.80 0.23 22.10
CA PRO A 73 4.81 0.06 21.05
C PRO A 73 4.28 -0.76 19.87
N GLN A 74 3.08 -1.34 19.97
CA GLN A 74 2.51 -2.24 18.99
C GLN A 74 1.10 -1.80 18.60
N ILE A 75 0.83 -1.73 17.30
CA ILE A 75 -0.49 -1.43 16.73
C ILE A 75 -0.92 -2.60 15.86
N HIS A 76 -2.15 -3.07 16.05
CA HIS A 76 -2.71 -4.11 15.20
C HIS A 76 -3.52 -3.48 14.07
N LEU A 77 -3.20 -3.86 12.82
CA LEU A 77 -3.92 -3.44 11.63
C LEU A 77 -4.57 -4.68 11.00
N PRO A 78 -5.84 -4.98 11.31
CA PRO A 78 -6.50 -6.19 10.83
C PRO A 78 -6.93 -6.09 9.35
N ASP A 79 -6.89 -4.89 8.78
CA ASP A 79 -7.48 -4.57 7.49
C ASP A 79 -6.45 -4.35 6.37
N CYS A 80 -5.26 -4.94 6.52
CA CYS A 80 -4.26 -5.02 5.46
C CYS A 80 -3.37 -6.25 5.60
N THR A 81 -2.87 -6.75 4.46
CA THR A 81 -1.84 -7.77 4.41
C THR A 81 -0.47 -7.19 4.74
N LYS A 82 0.46 -8.09 5.05
CA LYS A 82 1.88 -7.76 5.16
C LYS A 82 2.43 -7.03 3.93
N ASP A 83 2.04 -7.43 2.71
CA ASP A 83 2.65 -6.89 1.48
C ASP A 83 2.26 -5.42 1.26
N GLY A 84 0.96 -5.11 1.31
CA GLY A 84 0.49 -3.74 1.15
C GLY A 84 1.01 -2.81 2.24
N LEU A 85 1.02 -3.26 3.50
CA LEU A 85 1.58 -2.47 4.60
C LEU A 85 3.09 -2.24 4.43
N GLN A 86 3.84 -3.27 4.04
CA GLN A 86 5.28 -3.16 3.84
C GLN A 86 5.62 -2.16 2.73
N GLU A 87 4.88 -2.16 1.63
CA GLU A 87 5.11 -1.22 0.53
C GLU A 87 4.65 0.21 0.85
N MET A 88 3.58 0.40 1.63
CA MET A 88 3.26 1.73 2.19
C MET A 88 4.40 2.23 3.11
N LEU A 89 4.89 1.39 4.02
CA LEU A 89 5.99 1.77 4.92
C LEU A 89 7.27 2.09 4.14
N ARG A 90 7.59 1.30 3.09
CA ARG A 90 8.72 1.59 2.19
C ARG A 90 8.58 2.97 1.57
N PHE A 91 7.39 3.30 1.06
CA PHE A 91 7.13 4.61 0.48
C PHE A 91 7.39 5.73 1.48
N LEU A 92 6.90 5.63 2.71
CA LEU A 92 7.09 6.66 3.73
C LEU A 92 8.55 6.89 4.12
N HIS A 93 9.39 5.85 4.04
CA HIS A 93 10.82 5.95 4.39
C HIS A 93 11.72 6.30 3.21
N SER A 94 11.26 6.14 1.98
CA SER A 94 12.14 6.18 0.81
C SER A 94 11.54 6.80 -0.45
N ASP A 95 10.29 7.27 -0.47
CA ASP A 95 9.53 7.64 -1.69
C ASP A 95 9.47 6.53 -2.78
N GLY A 96 9.97 5.33 -2.47
CA GLY A 96 10.00 4.16 -3.35
C GLY A 96 8.88 3.17 -3.00
N VAL A 97 8.31 2.53 -4.01
CA VAL A 97 7.23 1.54 -3.86
C VAL A 97 7.33 0.51 -4.98
N ASN A 98 7.14 -0.75 -4.67
CA ASN A 98 7.12 -1.87 -5.61
C ASN A 98 5.69 -2.33 -5.83
N LEU A 99 5.01 -1.69 -6.79
CA LEU A 99 3.64 -2.04 -7.15
C LEU A 99 3.60 -3.25 -8.07
N THR A 100 2.61 -4.10 -7.83
CA THR A 100 2.31 -5.31 -8.61
C THR A 100 0.80 -5.42 -8.80
N GLY A 101 0.36 -6.24 -9.76
CA GLY A 101 -1.07 -6.49 -9.98
C GLY A 101 -1.79 -7.09 -8.75
N SER A 102 -1.05 -7.78 -7.88
CA SER A 102 -1.60 -8.39 -6.67
C SER A 102 -1.72 -7.43 -5.48
N ASN A 103 -0.94 -6.34 -5.44
CA ASN A 103 -0.89 -5.46 -4.26
C ASN A 103 -1.39 -4.04 -4.51
N VAL A 104 -1.47 -3.58 -5.77
CA VAL A 104 -1.73 -2.17 -6.08
C VAL A 104 -3.04 -1.64 -5.48
N MET A 105 -4.09 -2.47 -5.45
CA MET A 105 -5.39 -2.05 -4.91
C MET A 105 -5.38 -1.96 -3.38
N GLU A 106 -4.61 -2.81 -2.70
CA GLU A 106 -4.42 -2.70 -1.25
C GLU A 106 -3.54 -1.49 -0.90
N VAL A 107 -2.46 -1.27 -1.65
CA VAL A 107 -1.61 -0.08 -1.44
C VAL A 107 -2.42 1.19 -1.70
N LEU A 108 -3.30 1.20 -2.72
CA LEU A 108 -4.21 2.31 -2.99
C LEU A 108 -5.19 2.56 -1.83
N TYR A 109 -5.77 1.49 -1.26
CA TYR A 109 -6.62 1.58 -0.07
C TYR A 109 -5.87 2.20 1.12
N LEU A 110 -4.67 1.71 1.41
CA LEU A 110 -3.83 2.22 2.48
C LEU A 110 -3.42 3.69 2.25
N ALA A 111 -3.09 4.03 1.01
CA ALA A 111 -2.74 5.39 0.63
C ALA A 111 -3.92 6.36 0.86
N ASP A 112 -5.15 5.94 0.58
CA ASP A 112 -6.35 6.72 0.91
C ASP A 112 -6.56 6.82 2.42
N LYS A 113 -6.58 5.67 3.11
CA LYS A 113 -6.81 5.56 4.55
C LYS A 113 -5.84 6.43 5.36
N TYR A 114 -4.58 6.52 4.94
CA TYR A 114 -3.53 7.28 5.61
C TYR A 114 -3.25 8.64 4.97
N MET A 115 -4.09 9.11 4.04
CA MET A 115 -3.97 10.41 3.37
C MET A 115 -2.60 10.66 2.71
N LEU A 116 -2.19 9.75 1.83
CA LEU A 116 -0.91 9.74 1.12
C LEU A 116 -1.11 9.99 -0.40
N PRO A 117 -1.41 11.23 -0.83
CA PRO A 117 -1.80 11.52 -2.21
C PRO A 117 -0.72 11.13 -3.25
N LEU A 118 0.57 11.32 -2.92
CA LEU A 118 1.66 10.94 -3.82
C LEU A 118 1.79 9.41 -4.01
N LEU A 119 1.40 8.62 -3.01
CA LEU A 119 1.33 7.17 -3.14
C LEU A 119 0.10 6.75 -3.96
N GLN A 120 -1.04 7.43 -3.76
CA GLN A 120 -2.22 7.22 -4.59
C GLN A 120 -1.93 7.49 -6.07
N ASP A 121 -1.23 8.60 -6.38
CA ASP A 121 -0.84 8.92 -7.76
C ASP A 121 0.03 7.83 -8.38
N LYS A 122 1.00 7.28 -7.64
CA LYS A 122 1.80 6.13 -8.09
C LYS A 122 0.95 4.88 -8.35
N CYS A 123 -0.05 4.61 -7.52
CA CYS A 123 -0.99 3.52 -7.76
C CYS A 123 -1.82 3.74 -9.03
N TYR A 124 -2.29 4.96 -9.28
CA TYR A 124 -3.04 5.28 -10.50
C TYR A 124 -2.16 5.22 -11.76
N GLU A 125 -0.91 5.69 -11.69
CA GLU A 125 0.07 5.56 -12.78
C GLU A 125 0.31 4.08 -13.09
N TYR A 126 0.54 3.25 -12.08
CA TYR A 126 0.70 1.81 -12.27
C TYR A 126 -0.52 1.18 -12.94
N LEU A 127 -1.74 1.49 -12.46
CA LEU A 127 -2.97 0.97 -13.04
C LEU A 127 -3.15 1.44 -14.49
N ALA A 128 -2.88 2.70 -14.80
CA ALA A 128 -2.98 3.21 -16.16
C ALA A 128 -2.01 2.51 -17.12
N ASP A 129 -0.81 2.19 -16.66
CA ASP A 129 0.24 1.60 -17.49
C ASP A 129 0.15 0.07 -17.61
N ASN A 130 -0.39 -0.62 -16.60
CA ASN A 130 -0.31 -2.07 -16.48
C ASN A 130 -1.66 -2.80 -16.48
N LEU A 131 -2.79 -2.11 -16.37
CA LEU A 131 -4.09 -2.77 -16.34
C LEU A 131 -4.42 -3.40 -17.70
N THR A 132 -4.65 -4.71 -17.72
CA THR A 132 -5.00 -5.45 -18.92
C THR A 132 -6.47 -5.89 -18.93
N PRO A 133 -7.02 -6.32 -20.07
CA PRO A 133 -8.37 -6.88 -20.13
C PRO A 133 -8.58 -8.13 -19.27
N ASP A 134 -7.51 -8.87 -18.95
CA ASP A 134 -7.59 -10.04 -18.07
C ASP A 134 -7.69 -9.65 -16.60
N ASP A 135 -7.18 -8.48 -16.23
CA ASP A 135 -7.15 -7.97 -14.85
C ASP A 135 -8.41 -7.15 -14.50
N VAL A 136 -9.02 -6.51 -15.50
CA VAL A 136 -10.05 -5.47 -15.31
C VAL A 136 -11.22 -5.93 -14.44
N PHE A 137 -11.68 -7.17 -14.58
CA PHE A 137 -12.80 -7.69 -13.81
C PHE A 137 -12.43 -8.21 -12.42
N THR A 138 -11.13 -8.25 -12.10
CA THR A 138 -10.63 -8.45 -10.74
C THR A 138 -10.48 -7.10 -10.03
N VAL A 139 -10.01 -6.08 -10.74
CA VAL A 139 -9.71 -4.74 -10.19
C VAL A 139 -10.97 -3.88 -10.05
N LEU A 140 -11.88 -3.91 -11.02
CA LEU A 140 -13.09 -3.08 -11.02
C LEU A 140 -13.96 -3.27 -9.75
N PRO A 141 -14.27 -4.50 -9.29
CA PRO A 141 -15.03 -4.68 -8.05
C PRO A 141 -14.32 -4.12 -6.82
N GLN A 142 -12.98 -4.20 -6.79
CA GLN A 142 -12.17 -3.63 -5.71
C GLN A 142 -12.24 -2.10 -5.73
N ALA A 143 -12.13 -1.48 -6.92
CA ALA A 143 -12.27 -0.04 -7.08
C ALA A 143 -13.65 0.46 -6.61
N GLN A 144 -14.72 -0.26 -6.97
CA GLN A 144 -16.09 0.02 -6.52
C GLN A 144 -16.26 -0.13 -5.01
N GLN A 145 -15.69 -1.19 -4.42
CA GLN A 145 -15.73 -1.39 -2.97
C GLN A 145 -15.03 -0.24 -2.21
N LEU A 146 -13.96 0.30 -2.79
CA LEU A 146 -13.23 1.46 -2.26
C LEU A 146 -13.93 2.79 -2.58
N ASN A 147 -15.01 2.80 -3.37
CA ASN A 147 -15.63 4.00 -3.94
C ASN A 147 -14.60 4.89 -4.67
N ASN A 148 -13.62 4.25 -5.32
CA ASN A 148 -12.53 4.93 -5.99
C ASN A 148 -12.85 5.15 -7.47
N THR A 149 -13.54 6.26 -7.74
CA THR A 149 -14.00 6.64 -9.09
C THR A 149 -12.87 6.73 -10.12
N ARG A 150 -11.68 7.19 -9.73
CA ARG A 150 -10.51 7.27 -10.63
C ARG A 150 -10.02 5.89 -11.06
N ALA A 151 -9.95 4.94 -10.13
CA ALA A 151 -9.62 3.55 -10.45
C ALA A 151 -10.72 2.86 -11.28
N GLU A 152 -12.00 3.17 -11.00
CA GLU A 152 -13.12 2.69 -11.82
C GLU A 152 -13.03 3.19 -13.27
N GLU A 153 -12.75 4.48 -13.47
CA GLU A 153 -12.57 5.09 -14.79
C GLU A 153 -11.44 4.41 -15.58
N LEU A 154 -10.30 4.12 -14.94
CA LEU A 154 -9.21 3.36 -15.57
C LEU A 154 -9.67 1.97 -16.02
N CYS A 155 -10.48 1.28 -15.21
CA CYS A 155 -11.05 -0.01 -15.58
C CYS A 155 -12.00 0.12 -16.77
N TRP A 156 -12.92 1.09 -16.74
CA TRP A 156 -13.89 1.30 -17.82
C TRP A 156 -13.21 1.67 -19.14
N ASN A 157 -12.14 2.47 -19.11
CA ASN A 157 -11.35 2.75 -20.30
C ASN A 157 -10.82 1.46 -20.93
N VAL A 158 -10.30 0.51 -20.14
CA VAL A 158 -9.85 -0.78 -20.68
C VAL A 158 -11.01 -1.57 -21.30
N VAL A 159 -12.18 -1.60 -20.65
CA VAL A 159 -13.37 -2.27 -21.19
C VAL A 159 -13.84 -1.62 -22.50
N ASP A 160 -13.82 -0.30 -22.60
CA ASP A 160 -14.30 0.44 -23.77
C ASP A 160 -13.33 0.28 -24.97
N PHE A 161 -12.02 0.36 -24.74
CA PHE A 161 -11.03 0.25 -25.81
C PHE A 161 -10.73 -1.20 -26.21
N GLN A 162 -10.91 -2.17 -25.30
CA GLN A 162 -10.52 -3.57 -25.51
C GLN A 162 -11.67 -4.54 -25.19
N THR A 163 -12.91 -4.14 -25.48
CA THR A 163 -14.15 -4.85 -25.10
C THR A 163 -14.12 -6.33 -25.45
N HIS A 164 -13.76 -6.69 -26.67
CA HIS A 164 -13.74 -8.08 -27.10
C HIS A 164 -12.81 -8.93 -26.23
N GLN A 165 -11.60 -8.45 -25.94
CA GLN A 165 -10.64 -9.17 -25.11
C GLN A 165 -11.15 -9.28 -23.68
N ALA A 166 -11.67 -8.18 -23.13
CA ALA A 166 -12.22 -8.15 -21.78
C ALA A 166 -13.35 -9.17 -21.60
N VAL A 167 -14.38 -9.15 -22.44
CA VAL A 167 -15.54 -10.07 -22.28
C VAL A 167 -15.22 -11.53 -22.59
N THR A 168 -14.08 -11.81 -23.23
CA THR A 168 -13.57 -13.17 -23.43
C THR A 168 -12.65 -13.66 -22.32
N SER A 169 -12.27 -12.80 -21.38
CA SER A 169 -11.35 -13.14 -20.30
C SER A 169 -11.96 -14.14 -19.32
N LYS A 170 -11.11 -14.90 -18.64
CA LYS A 170 -11.57 -15.81 -17.58
C LYS A 170 -12.19 -15.06 -16.40
N ALA A 171 -11.68 -13.86 -16.12
CA ALA A 171 -12.18 -13.02 -15.03
C ALA A 171 -13.64 -12.60 -15.28
N PHE A 172 -14.04 -12.38 -16.54
CA PHE A 172 -15.43 -12.05 -16.90
C PHE A 172 -16.44 -13.13 -16.47
N LEU A 173 -16.05 -14.41 -16.55
CA LEU A 173 -16.92 -15.53 -16.15
C LEU A 173 -17.23 -15.56 -14.66
N ASN A 174 -16.39 -14.92 -13.84
CA ASN A 174 -16.52 -14.89 -12.38
C ASN A 174 -17.27 -13.66 -11.87
N ILE A 175 -17.74 -12.77 -12.76
CA ILE A 175 -18.50 -11.60 -12.35
C ILE A 175 -19.88 -12.03 -11.85
N SER A 176 -20.19 -11.65 -10.61
CA SER A 176 -21.51 -11.84 -10.02
C SER A 176 -22.58 -11.10 -10.83
N ARG A 177 -23.68 -11.77 -11.17
CA ARG A 177 -24.87 -11.08 -11.67
C ARG A 177 -25.50 -10.27 -10.54
N VAL A 178 -25.12 -9.00 -10.42
CA VAL A 178 -25.94 -8.04 -9.69
C VAL A 178 -27.08 -7.65 -10.62
N VAL A 179 -28.24 -8.28 -10.42
CA VAL A 179 -29.47 -7.77 -11.01
C VAL A 179 -29.82 -6.54 -10.20
N GLU A 180 -29.51 -5.36 -10.72
CA GLU A 180 -30.09 -4.14 -10.18
C GLU A 180 -31.62 -4.28 -10.32
N ALA A 181 -32.28 -4.57 -9.20
CA ALA A 181 -33.71 -4.45 -9.10
C ALA A 181 -34.03 -2.96 -9.21
N SER A 182 -34.28 -2.53 -10.45
CA SER A 182 -34.82 -1.21 -10.79
C SER A 182 -35.90 -0.85 -9.77
N SER A 183 -35.64 0.19 -8.98
CA SER A 183 -36.64 0.86 -8.14
C SER A 183 -37.21 2.05 -8.90
#